data_AF-A0A4R5DHG4-F1
#
_entry.id   AF-A0A4R5DHG4-F1
#
_cell.length_a   1.000
_cell.length_b   1.000
_cell.length_c   1.000
_cell.angle_alpha   90.00
_cell.angle_beta   90.00
_cell.angle_gamma   90.00
#
_symmetry.space_group_name_H-M   'P 1'
#
loop_
_entity.id
_entity.type
_entity.pdbx_description
1 polymer ?
#
loop_
_entity_poly.entity_id
_entity_poly.type
_entity_poly.pdbx_seq_one_letter_code
_entity_poly.pdbx_strand_id
1 'polypeptide(L)'
;MYRTHEMRMVQADASGLEQWACPTCGRRILLRWPPAYEKRVLDPGDQTACHVGATADTPHPPDAPATTEQPLRNRRLRETGIAGAAAP
;
A
#
# COMPACT_ATOMS: atom_id res chain seq x y z
N MET A 1 14.65 17.08 2.87
CA MET A 1 14.55 15.63 3.20
C MET A 1 13.10 15.31 3.42
N TYR A 2 12.51 14.40 2.63
CA TYR A 2 11.14 13.93 2.87
C TYR A 2 11.15 12.99 4.08
N ARG A 3 10.21 13.19 5.02
CA ARG A 3 10.02 12.22 6.11
C ARG A 3 9.46 10.95 5.51
N THR A 4 10.05 9.81 5.86
CA THR A 4 9.55 8.50 5.43
C THR A 4 8.67 7.94 6.53
N HIS A 5 7.42 7.64 6.23
CA HIS A 5 6.47 7.03 7.14
C HIS A 5 6.18 5.59 6.72
N GLU A 6 5.98 4.72 7.70
CA GLU A 6 5.54 3.36 7.45
C GLU A 6 4.01 3.29 7.49
N MET A 7 3.41 2.73 6.45
CA MET A 7 2.00 2.39 6.39
C MET A 7 1.81 0.93 6.80
N ARG A 8 0.74 0.70 7.55
CA ARG A 8 0.31 -0.63 7.98
C ARG A 8 -0.96 -1.00 7.24
N MET A 9 -1.03 -2.25 6.80
CA MET A 9 -2.29 -2.82 6.32
C MET A 9 -3.24 -2.91 7.51
N VAL A 10 -4.42 -2.29 7.38
CA VAL A 10 -5.48 -2.31 8.39
C VAL A 10 -6.45 -3.44 8.12
N GLN A 11 -6.82 -3.63 6.85
CA GLN A 11 -7.77 -4.66 6.42
C GLN A 11 -7.41 -5.13 5.01
N ALA A 12 -7.73 -6.39 4.71
CA ALA A 12 -7.76 -6.91 3.35
C ALA A 12 -9.08 -7.66 3.18
N ASP A 13 -9.78 -7.40 2.07
CA ASP A 13 -11.01 -8.09 1.73
C ASP A 13 -10.75 -9.26 0.77
N ALA A 14 -11.66 -10.23 0.73
CA ALA A 14 -11.63 -11.39 -0.18
C ALA A 14 -11.56 -10.98 -1.67
N SER A 15 -12.00 -9.76 -2.01
CA SER A 15 -11.90 -9.18 -3.36
C SER A 15 -10.46 -8.80 -3.77
N GLY A 16 -9.51 -8.85 -2.83
CA GLY A 16 -8.11 -8.43 -3.00
C GLY A 16 -7.89 -6.92 -2.84
N LEU A 17 -8.87 -6.22 -2.27
CA LEU A 17 -8.77 -4.79 -1.93
C LEU A 17 -8.21 -4.66 -0.52
N GLU A 18 -7.10 -3.94 -0.40
CA GLU A 18 -6.37 -3.76 0.86
C GLU A 18 -6.48 -2.32 1.33
N GLN A 19 -6.84 -2.13 2.59
CA GLN A 19 -6.78 -0.83 3.25
C GLN A 19 -5.44 -0.67 3.97
N TRP A 20 -4.77 0.44 3.71
CA TRP A 20 -3.50 0.80 4.31
C TRP A 20 -3.63 2.14 5.02
N ALA A 21 -3.06 2.25 6.23
CA ALA A 21 -3.07 3.47 7.03
C ALA A 21 -1.67 3.80 7.57
N CYS A 22 -1.32 5.07 7.51
CA CYS A 22 -0.15 5.61 8.19
C CYS A 22 -0.55 6.06 9.60
N PRO A 23 -0.04 5.41 10.67
CA PRO A 23 -0.31 5.85 12.04
C PRO A 23 0.38 7.19 12.38
N THR A 24 1.35 7.62 11.58
CA THR A 24 2.13 8.85 11.83
C THR A 24 1.40 10.11 11.38
N CYS A 25 0.77 10.11 10.20
CA CYS A 25 0.14 11.30 9.62
C CYS A 25 -1.34 11.12 9.28
N GLY A 26 -1.93 9.96 9.57
CA GLY A 26 -3.35 9.67 9.32
C GLY A 26 -3.69 9.32 7.87
N ARG A 27 -2.72 9.32 6.95
CA ARG A 27 -2.95 8.96 5.53
C ARG A 27 -3.57 7.57 5.42
N ARG A 28 -4.64 7.43 4.64
CA ARG A 28 -5.35 6.17 4.39
C ARG A 28 -5.61 5.97 2.91
N ILE A 29 -5.32 4.78 2.41
CA ILE A 29 -5.58 4.39 1.02
C ILE A 29 -6.25 3.03 0.95
N LEU A 30 -7.01 2.81 -0.12
CA LEU A 30 -7.37 1.50 -0.62
C LEU A 30 -6.48 1.17 -1.80
N LEU A 31 -5.99 -0.06 -1.84
CA LEU A 31 -5.08 -0.55 -2.86
C LEU A 31 -5.50 -1.95 -3.28
N ARG A 32 -5.78 -2.10 -4.56
CA ARG A 32 -5.81 -3.36 -5.26
C ARG A 32 -4.57 -3.44 -6.12
N TRP A 33 -3.90 -4.56 -6.05
CA TRP A 33 -2.68 -4.79 -6.82
C TRP A 33 -3.00 -5.42 -8.18
N PRO A 34 -2.02 -5.51 -9.10
CA PRO A 34 -2.20 -6.20 -10.37
C PRO A 34 -2.75 -7.63 -10.19
N PRO A 35 -3.54 -8.13 -11.16
CA PRO A 35 -3.78 -7.55 -12.50
C PRO A 35 -4.79 -6.39 -12.54
N ALA A 36 -5.67 -6.27 -11.55
CA ALA A 36 -6.67 -5.21 -11.47
C ALA A 36 -6.18 -4.06 -10.56
N TYR A 37 -5.06 -3.43 -10.93
CA TYR A 37 -4.48 -2.36 -10.10
C TYR A 37 -5.48 -1.22 -9.91
N GLU A 38 -5.79 -0.93 -8.65
CA GLU A 38 -6.65 0.18 -8.26
C GLU A 38 -6.04 0.84 -7.04
N LYS A 39 -5.99 2.17 -7.00
CA LYS A 39 -5.54 2.92 -5.84
C LYS A 39 -6.48 4.08 -5.59
N ARG A 40 -7.04 4.13 -4.39
CA ARG A 40 -7.93 5.21 -3.95
C ARG A 40 -7.43 5.81 -2.65
N VAL A 41 -7.19 7.12 -2.64
CA VAL A 41 -6.86 7.84 -1.41
C VAL A 41 -8.17 8.11 -0.66
N LEU A 42 -8.28 7.59 0.57
CA LEU A 42 -9.40 7.86 1.47
C LEU A 42 -9.11 9.09 2.31
N ASP A 43 -7.89 9.19 2.81
CA ASP A 43 -7.42 10.29 3.64
C ASP A 43 -6.00 10.67 3.18
N PRO A 44 -5.76 11.94 2.80
CA PRO A 44 -4.49 12.33 2.22
C PRO A 44 -3.33 12.33 3.24
N GLY A 45 -3.59 12.54 4.53
CA GLY A 45 -2.56 12.78 5.54
C GLY A 45 -1.50 13.80 5.09
N ASP A 46 -0.24 13.56 5.46
CA ASP A 46 0.89 14.38 5.00
C ASP A 46 1.33 13.98 3.58
N GLN A 47 0.91 14.74 2.58
CA GLN A 47 1.25 14.47 1.18
C GLN A 47 2.72 14.71 0.82
N THR A 48 3.48 15.37 1.70
CA THR A 48 4.92 15.63 1.50
C THR A 48 5.79 14.47 2.01
N ALA A 49 5.24 13.58 2.83
CA ALA A 49 5.94 12.41 3.32
C ALA A 49 5.99 11.28 2.27
N CYS A 50 7.10 10.57 2.25
CA CYS A 50 7.22 9.31 1.53
C CYS A 50 6.58 8.20 2.38
N HIS A 51 5.61 7.47 1.84
CA HIS A 51 4.98 6.36 2.53
C HIS A 51 5.53 5.04 2.02
N VAL A 52 5.90 4.13 2.93
CA VAL A 52 6.35 2.77 2.60
C VAL A 52 5.54 1.77 3.40
N GLY A 53 5.26 0.59 2.86
CA GLY A 53 4.59 -0.48 3.60
C GLY A 53 5.02 -1.84 3.10
N ALA A 54 5.11 -2.82 4.00
CA ALA A 54 5.33 -4.21 3.66
C ALA A 54 4.24 -5.06 4.31
N THR A 55 3.67 -5.99 3.56
CA THR A 55 2.86 -7.06 4.16
C THR A 55 3.79 -7.96 4.95
N ALA A 56 3.46 -8.23 6.21
CA ALA A 56 4.02 -9.40 6.90
C ALA A 56 3.58 -10.64 6.11
N ASP A 57 4.48 -11.62 5.97
CA ASP A 57 4.16 -12.90 5.36
C ASP A 57 3.09 -13.58 6.21
N THR A 58 1.82 -13.45 5.82
CA THR A 58 0.75 -14.23 6.42
C THR A 58 0.91 -15.65 5.85
N PRO A 59 1.15 -16.69 6.68
CA PRO A 59 1.33 -18.03 6.16
C PRO A 59 0.06 -18.49 5.43
N HIS A 60 0.19 -18.75 4.14
CA HIS A 60 -0.85 -19.39 3.33
C HIS A 60 -0.93 -20.89 3.70
N PRO A 61 -2.12 -21.50 3.87
CA PRO A 61 -2.24 -22.95 4.00
C PRO A 61 -1.68 -23.65 2.75
N PRO A 62 -0.86 -24.71 2.89
CA PRO A 62 0.01 -25.20 1.82
C PRO A 62 -0.64 -26.00 0.66
N ASP A 63 -1.95 -25.88 0.39
CA ASP A 63 -2.66 -26.78 -0.54
C ASP A 63 -3.43 -26.12 -1.71
N ALA A 64 -2.99 -24.94 -2.18
CA ALA A 64 -3.46 -24.41 -3.46
C ALA A 64 -2.43 -24.71 -4.57
N PRO A 65 -2.80 -25.36 -5.68
CA PRO A 65 -1.87 -25.64 -6.77
C PRO A 65 -1.36 -24.31 -7.35
N ALA A 66 -0.04 -24.18 -7.39
CA ALA A 66 0.66 -23.03 -7.95
C ALA A 66 0.42 -22.93 -9.46
N THR A 67 -0.63 -22.22 -9.86
CA THR A 67 -0.77 -21.73 -11.24
C THR A 67 0.33 -20.71 -11.51
N THR A 68 0.84 -20.68 -12.75
CA THR A 68 1.98 -19.88 -13.27
C THR A 68 1.76 -18.34 -13.24
N GLU A 69 1.36 -17.80 -12.10
CA GLU A 69 1.12 -16.36 -11.84
C GLU A 69 1.65 -15.99 -10.44
N GLN A 70 2.95 -16.17 -10.21
CA GLN A 70 3.56 -15.78 -8.93
C GLN A 70 4.48 -14.55 -9.04
N PRO A 71 3.94 -13.31 -8.91
CA PRO A 71 4.77 -12.16 -8.53
C PRO A 71 4.31 -11.40 -7.26
N LEU A 72 3.40 -11.94 -6.43
CA LEU A 72 2.67 -11.14 -5.43
C LEU A 72 2.98 -11.45 -3.95
N ARG A 73 3.86 -12.41 -3.65
CA ARG A 73 4.17 -12.87 -2.28
C ARG A 73 4.99 -11.89 -1.42
N ASN A 74 5.42 -10.76 -1.96
CA ASN A 74 6.30 -9.80 -1.31
C ASN A 74 6.00 -8.36 -1.75
N ARG A 75 4.73 -7.97 -1.69
CA ARG A 75 4.27 -6.63 -2.09
C ARG A 75 4.81 -5.56 -1.17
N ARG A 76 5.52 -4.59 -1.76
CA ARG A 76 5.99 -3.37 -1.08
C ARG A 76 5.20 -2.18 -1.61
N LEU A 77 4.43 -1.54 -0.73
CA LEU A 77 3.82 -0.25 -1.00
C LEU A 77 4.90 0.83 -0.92
N ARG A 78 4.95 1.70 -1.93
CA ARG A 78 5.74 2.94 -1.88
C ARG A 78 4.99 4.07 -2.56
N GLU A 79 4.72 5.14 -1.81
CA GLU A 79 4.26 6.43 -2.34
C GLU A 79 5.34 7.48 -2.09
N THR A 80 5.79 8.15 -3.16
CA THR A 80 6.68 9.31 -3.03
C THR A 80 5.87 10.55 -2.69
N GLY A 81 6.34 11.34 -1.73
CA GLY A 81 5.75 12.63 -1.42
C GLY A 81 5.73 13.53 -2.65
N ILE A 82 4.65 14.28 -2.82
CA ILE A 82 4.56 15.29 -3.87
C ILE A 82 5.34 16.49 -3.35
N ALA A 83 6.47 16.84 -3.98
CA ALA A 83 7.01 18.18 -3.83
C ALA A 83 5.93 19.09 -4.39
N GLY A 84 5.29 19.91 -3.55
CA GLY A 84 4.41 20.95 -4.05
C GLY A 84 5.21 21.77 -5.05
N ALA A 85 4.92 21.61 -6.35
CA ALA A 85 5.36 22.56 -7.34
C ALA A 85 4.64 23.85 -6.97
N ALA A 86 5.32 24.70 -6.21
CA ALA A 86 4.94 26.08 -6.05
C ALA A 86 4.91 26.67 -7.47
N ALA A 87 3.71 26.82 -8.02
CA ALA A 87 3.52 27.62 -9.22
C ALA A 87 3.78 29.10 -8.85
N PRO A 88 4.46 29.86 -9.71
CA PRO A 88 4.93 31.22 -9.44
C PRO A 88 3.79 32.24 -9.26
#